data_AF-A0A660KUW6-F1
#
_entry.id   AF-A0A660KUW6-F1
#
_cell.length_a   1.000
_cell.length_b   1.000
_cell.length_c   1.000
_cell.angle_alpha   90.00
_cell.angle_beta   90.00
_cell.angle_gamma   90.00
#
_symmetry.space_group_name_H-M   'P 1'
#
loop_
_entity.id
_entity.type
_entity.pdbx_description
1 polymer ?
#
loop_
_entity_poly.entity_id
_entity_poly.type
_entity_poly.pdbx_seq_one_letter_code
_entity_poly.pdbx_strand_id
1 'polypeptide(L)'
;MTAREGPDDGDIACIIYDEFMYFSEAVANSLKLPSIILTTMSAATFLARSALLQFMAEGRLPFQERATLAAWKNTADPLPPP
;
A
#
# COMPACT_ATOMS: atom_id res chain seq x y z
N MET A 1 33.09 -28.83 22.39
CA MET A 1 32.54 -29.29 21.10
C MET A 1 32.29 -28.04 20.27
N THR A 2 33.30 -27.57 19.55
CA THR A 2 33.19 -26.40 18.68
C THR A 2 32.71 -26.89 17.31
N ALA A 3 31.46 -26.56 16.96
CA ALA A 3 31.01 -26.73 15.60
C ALA A 3 31.90 -25.86 14.70
N ARG A 4 32.35 -26.45 13.58
CA ARG A 4 33.13 -25.75 12.57
C ARG A 4 32.16 -24.89 11.79
N GLU A 5 32.21 -23.57 11.96
CA GLU A 5 31.53 -22.63 11.08
C GLU A 5 32.18 -22.72 9.69
N GLY A 6 31.40 -23.08 8.70
CA GLY A 6 31.82 -23.00 7.30
C GLY A 6 31.85 -21.54 6.85
N PRO A 7 32.53 -21.20 5.73
CA PRO A 7 32.64 -19.82 5.25
C PRO A 7 31.32 -19.15 4.81
N ASP A 8 30.16 -19.76 5.05
CA ASP A 8 28.85 -19.34 4.53
C ASP A 8 27.74 -19.24 5.63
N ASP A 9 28.08 -19.33 6.93
CA ASP A 9 27.08 -19.45 8.00
C ASP A 9 26.38 -18.13 8.42
N GLY A 10 26.41 -17.05 7.61
CA GLY A 10 25.80 -15.78 8.04
C GLY A 10 25.61 -14.66 7.03
N ASP A 11 25.98 -14.83 5.76
CA ASP A 11 25.83 -13.75 4.77
C ASP A 11 24.40 -13.67 4.23
N ILE A 12 23.75 -12.52 4.44
CA ILE A 12 22.41 -12.24 3.92
C ILE A 12 22.53 -11.94 2.42
N ALA A 13 21.95 -12.77 1.57
CA ALA A 13 22.03 -12.60 0.11
C ALA A 13 21.09 -11.51 -0.45
N CYS A 14 19.94 -11.26 0.19
CA CYS A 14 18.96 -10.25 -0.23
C CYS A 14 17.97 -9.87 0.87
N ILE A 15 17.24 -8.77 0.68
CA ILE A 15 16.13 -8.35 1.54
C ILE A 15 14.82 -8.46 0.76
N ILE A 16 13.86 -9.22 1.31
CA ILE A 16 12.49 -9.29 0.81
C ILE A 16 11.59 -8.58 1.82
N TYR A 17 10.77 -7.64 1.35
CA TYR A 17 9.93 -6.84 2.24
C TYR A 17 8.57 -6.56 1.62
N ASP A 18 7.57 -6.34 2.48
CA ASP A 18 6.22 -5.99 2.04
C ASP A 18 6.18 -4.60 1.36
N GLU A 19 5.36 -4.44 0.33
CA GLU A 19 5.25 -3.20 -0.46
C GLU A 19 4.94 -1.93 0.35
N PHE A 20 4.37 -2.07 1.55
CA PHE A 20 4.08 -0.94 2.45
C PHE A 20 5.21 -0.61 3.42
N MET A 21 6.28 -1.42 3.47
CA MET A 21 7.47 -1.14 4.30
C MET A 21 8.46 -0.22 3.57
N TYR A 22 8.08 1.04 3.38
CA TYR A 22 8.82 2.03 2.58
C TYR A 22 10.30 2.23 2.99
N PHE A 23 10.65 1.96 4.24
CA PHE A 23 12.02 2.13 4.73
C PHE A 23 12.96 0.97 4.32
N SER A 24 12.40 -0.20 3.99
CA SER A 24 13.17 -1.42 3.75
C SER A 24 14.06 -1.32 2.52
N GLU A 25 13.63 -0.61 1.49
CA GLU A 25 14.46 -0.34 0.30
C GLU A 25 15.71 0.48 0.66
N ALA A 26 15.53 1.53 1.47
CA ALA A 26 16.64 2.36 1.93
C ALA A 26 17.64 1.55 2.78
N VAL A 27 17.12 0.67 3.64
CA VAL A 27 17.96 -0.25 4.43
C VAL A 27 18.73 -1.21 3.52
N ALA A 28 18.09 -1.85 2.55
CA ALA A 28 18.75 -2.73 1.59
C ALA A 28 19.86 -2.02 0.81
N ASN A 29 19.58 -0.80 0.33
CA ASN A 29 20.57 0.04 -0.35
C ASN A 29 21.77 0.39 0.55
N SER A 30 21.53 0.74 1.82
CA SER A 30 22.61 1.04 2.77
C SER A 30 23.49 -0.18 3.07
N LEU A 31 22.91 -1.37 3.06
CA LEU A 31 23.60 -2.65 3.25
C LEU A 31 24.22 -3.18 1.95
N LYS A 32 23.99 -2.50 0.81
CA LYS A 32 24.42 -2.94 -0.53
C LYS A 32 23.91 -4.33 -0.90
N LEU A 33 22.70 -4.67 -0.44
CA LEU A 33 22.04 -5.93 -0.72
C LEU A 33 20.99 -5.78 -1.81
N PRO A 34 20.84 -6.77 -2.70
CA PRO A 34 19.67 -6.86 -3.57
C PRO A 34 18.37 -6.83 -2.76
N SER A 35 17.33 -6.21 -3.31
CA SER A 35 16.05 -6.06 -2.65
C SER A 35 14.88 -6.46 -3.54
N ILE A 36 13.90 -7.17 -2.99
CA ILE A 36 12.68 -7.61 -3.69
C ILE A 36 11.46 -7.12 -2.91
N ILE A 37 10.54 -6.47 -3.61
CA ILE A 37 9.25 -6.05 -3.06
C ILE A 37 8.27 -7.23 -3.15
N LEU A 38 7.60 -7.53 -2.03
CA LEU A 38 6.53 -8.50 -1.93
C LEU A 38 5.18 -7.78 -1.78
N THR A 39 4.28 -7.97 -2.74
CA THR A 39 2.88 -7.55 -2.61
C THR A 39 2.08 -8.71 -2.02
N THR A 40 1.58 -8.57 -0.80
CA THR A 40 0.77 -9.59 -0.10
C THR A 40 -0.69 -9.63 -0.56
N MET A 41 -1.04 -8.80 -1.54
CA MET A 41 -2.38 -8.66 -2.10
C MET A 41 -2.44 -9.18 -3.54
N SER A 42 -3.67 -9.29 -4.08
CA SER A 42 -3.88 -9.72 -5.46
C SER A 42 -3.33 -8.72 -6.49
N ALA A 43 -3.06 -9.19 -7.70
CA ALA A 43 -2.70 -8.33 -8.82
C ALA A 43 -3.77 -7.26 -9.12
N ALA A 44 -5.06 -7.58 -8.93
CA ALA A 44 -6.14 -6.61 -9.09
C ALA A 44 -6.04 -5.45 -8.09
N THR A 45 -5.63 -5.73 -6.86
CA THR A 45 -5.42 -4.71 -5.82
C THR A 45 -4.29 -3.76 -6.20
N PHE A 46 -3.19 -4.29 -6.73
CA PHE A 46 -2.07 -3.48 -7.22
C PHE A 46 -2.48 -2.53 -8.36
N LEU A 47 -3.26 -3.03 -9.33
CA LEU A 47 -3.80 -2.21 -10.42
C LEU A 47 -4.79 -1.14 -9.91
N ALA A 48 -5.67 -1.50 -8.98
CA ALA A 48 -6.61 -0.56 -8.37
C ALA A 48 -5.88 0.58 -7.65
N ARG A 49 -4.77 0.28 -6.94
CA ARG A 49 -3.93 1.29 -6.29
C ARG A 49 -3.33 2.27 -7.31
N SER A 50 -2.92 1.79 -8.48
CA SER A 50 -2.40 2.63 -9.56
C SER A 50 -3.47 3.59 -10.10
N ALA A 51 -4.69 3.10 -10.33
CA ALA A 51 -5.82 3.94 -10.74
C ALA A 51 -6.21 4.96 -9.66
N LEU A 52 -6.17 4.58 -8.39
CA LEU A 52 -6.43 5.47 -7.26
C LEU A 52 -5.47 6.68 -7.26
N LEU A 53 -4.16 6.44 -7.44
CA LEU A 53 -3.16 7.50 -7.52
C LEU A 53 -3.39 8.44 -8.70
N GLN A 54 -3.81 7.90 -9.86
CA GLN A 54 -4.19 8.72 -11.02
C GLN A 54 -5.39 9.62 -10.70
N PHE A 55 -6.44 9.09 -10.08
CA PHE A 55 -7.61 9.88 -9.71
C PHE A 55 -7.29 10.97 -8.67
N MET A 56 -6.36 10.70 -7.75
CA MET A 56 -5.84 11.71 -6.83
C MET A 56 -5.08 12.82 -7.59
N ALA A 57 -4.23 12.46 -8.55
CA ALA A 57 -3.50 13.42 -9.38
C ALA A 57 -4.43 14.25 -10.28
N GLU A 58 -5.53 13.66 -10.75
CA GLU A 58 -6.59 14.32 -11.52
C GLU A 58 -7.54 15.17 -10.64
N GLY A 59 -7.37 15.18 -9.31
CA GLY A 59 -8.24 15.91 -8.38
C GLY A 59 -9.67 15.36 -8.30
N ARG A 60 -9.91 14.14 -8.79
CA ARG A 60 -11.20 13.44 -8.71
C ARG A 60 -11.43 12.81 -7.34
N LEU A 61 -10.35 12.60 -6.60
CA LEU A 61 -10.35 12.11 -5.23
C LEU A 61 -9.63 13.07 -4.27
N PRO A 62 -10.03 13.11 -2.98
CA PRO A 62 -11.23 12.47 -2.43
C PRO A 62 -12.50 13.06 -3.07
N PHE A 63 -13.56 12.24 -3.17
CA PHE A 63 -14.81 12.68 -3.78
C PHE A 63 -15.30 13.96 -3.10
N GLN A 64 -15.72 14.96 -3.89
CA GLN A 64 -16.29 16.19 -3.36
C GLN A 64 -17.64 15.88 -2.70
N GLU A 65 -17.61 15.60 -1.39
CA GLU A 65 -18.76 15.20 -0.56
C GLU A 65 -19.92 16.24 -0.57
N ARG A 66 -19.62 17.47 -1.01
CA ARG A 66 -20.53 18.62 -1.03
C ARG A 66 -21.76 18.41 -1.92
N ALA A 67 -21.66 17.64 -2.99
CA ALA A 67 -22.80 17.40 -3.89
C ALA A 67 -23.73 16.29 -3.37
N THR A 68 -23.18 15.24 -2.75
CA THR A 68 -23.93 14.02 -2.38
C THR A 68 -24.76 14.22 -1.11
N LEU A 69 -24.24 14.92 -0.11
CA LEU A 69 -24.99 15.22 1.12
C LEU A 69 -26.14 16.20 0.87
N ALA A 70 -25.96 17.17 -0.03
CA ALA A 70 -27.02 18.09 -0.42
C ALA A 70 -28.13 17.38 -1.21
N ALA A 71 -27.75 16.48 -2.13
CA ALA A 71 -28.70 15.67 -2.88
C ALA A 71 -29.53 14.76 -1.95
N TRP A 72 -28.89 14.05 -1.01
CA TRP A 72 -29.60 13.16 -0.10
C TRP A 72 -30.54 13.89 0.87
N LYS A 73 -30.15 15.08 1.34
CA LYS A 73 -31.03 15.96 2.14
C LYS A 73 -32.24 16.46 1.36
N ASN A 74 -32.12 16.60 0.04
CA ASN A 74 -33.19 17.10 -0.83
C ASN A 74 -34.07 15.98 -1.41
N THR A 75 -33.64 14.72 -1.37
CA THR A 75 -34.41 13.55 -1.84
C THR A 75 -34.96 12.68 -0.72
N ALA A 76 -34.61 12.95 0.53
CA ALA A 76 -35.24 12.30 1.68
C ALA A 76 -36.66 12.89 1.84
N ASP A 77 -37.67 12.13 1.42
CA ASP A 77 -39.05 12.42 1.79
C ASP A 77 -39.12 12.53 3.33
N PRO A 78 -39.69 13.61 3.89
CA PRO A 78 -39.87 13.70 5.34
C PRO A 78 -40.74 12.52 5.77
N LEU A 79 -40.23 11.71 6.71
CA LEU A 79 -41.01 10.64 7.33
C LEU A 79 -42.33 11.25 7.84
N PRO A 80 -43.48 10.65 7.51
CA PRO A 80 -44.76 11.18 7.99
C PRO A 80 -44.76 11.20 9.53
N PRO A 81 -45.35 12.23 10.14
CA PRO A 81 -45.39 12.35 11.59
C PRO A 81 -46.13 11.15 12.22
N PRO A 82 -45.80 10.80 13.48
CA PRO A 82 -46.40 9.68 14.19
C PRO A 82 -47.90 9.84 14.44
#